data_AF-K1RES9-F1
#
_entry.id   AF-K1RES9-F1
#
_cell.length_a   1.000
_cell.length_b   1.000
_cell.length_c   1.000
_cell.angle_alpha   90.00
_cell.angle_beta   90.00
_cell.angle_gamma   90.00
#
_symmetry.space_group_name_H-M   'P 1'
#
loop_
_entity.id
_entity.type
_entity.pdbx_description
1 polymer ?
#
loop_
_entity_poly.entity_id
_entity_poly.type
_entity_poly.pdbx_seq_one_letter_code
_entity_poly.pdbx_strand_id
1 'polypeptide(L)'
;MSELFSIQLQNRQQQGRDGVWLDLPTTTEQIQAALRQIGISSDNPQGLFISGYFAEEEKRFAIPYNMVLASNVDELNFLASRLETLSTGERAELNAALQAPQSELFSIGRITDFPENVDYYVHLPDVHGPAQL
;
A
#
# COMPACT_ATOMS: atom_id res chain seq x y z
N MET A 1 -9.38 4.96 13.82
CA MET A 1 -8.80 4.69 12.50
C MET A 1 -7.95 5.89 12.16
N SER A 2 -6.65 5.71 12.14
CA SER A 2 -5.67 6.75 11.83
C SER A 2 -5.22 6.56 10.39
N GLU A 3 -5.30 7.61 9.59
CA GLU A 3 -4.77 7.61 8.23
C GLU A 3 -3.27 7.29 8.23
N LEU A 4 -2.88 6.36 7.37
CA LEU A 4 -1.50 5.99 7.08
C LEU A 4 -0.99 6.63 5.80
N PHE A 5 -1.80 6.58 4.74
CA PHE A 5 -1.48 7.13 3.44
C PHE A 5 -2.75 7.39 2.63
N SER A 6 -2.67 8.31 1.68
CA SER A 6 -3.75 8.63 0.75
C SER A 6 -3.40 8.17 -0.66
N ILE A 7 -4.42 7.78 -1.41
CA ILE A 7 -4.33 7.49 -2.83
C ILE A 7 -5.24 8.42 -3.62
N GLN A 8 -4.80 8.81 -4.82
CA GLN A 8 -5.63 9.60 -5.72
C GLN A 8 -6.33 8.68 -6.72
N LEU A 9 -7.65 8.71 -6.72
CA LEU A 9 -8.50 7.98 -7.65
C LEU A 9 -8.88 8.87 -8.82
N GLN A 10 -8.77 8.34 -10.04
CA GLN A 10 -9.19 9.03 -11.26
C GLN A 10 -9.98 8.10 -12.19
N ASN A 11 -10.76 8.72 -13.07
CA ASN A 11 -11.53 8.05 -14.09
C ASN A 11 -10.99 8.41 -15.48
N ARG A 12 -10.46 7.42 -16.22
CA ARG A 12 -9.89 7.59 -17.57
C ARG A 12 -10.88 8.20 -18.57
N GLN A 13 -12.18 8.00 -18.36
CA GLN A 13 -13.23 8.52 -19.25
C GLN A 13 -13.58 9.98 -18.96
N GLN A 14 -13.17 10.52 -17.81
CA GLN A 14 -13.38 11.92 -17.44
C GLN A 14 -12.05 12.68 -17.46
N GLN A 15 -11.40 12.69 -18.62
CA GLN A 15 -10.17 13.46 -18.82
C GLN A 15 -10.40 14.94 -18.49
N GLY A 16 -9.57 15.50 -17.59
CA GLY A 16 -9.62 16.91 -17.20
C GLY A 16 -10.45 17.23 -15.96
N ARG A 17 -11.08 16.24 -15.31
CA ARG A 17 -11.61 16.40 -13.95
C ARG A 17 -10.54 16.05 -12.91
N ASP A 18 -10.52 16.83 -11.83
CA ASP A 18 -9.66 16.54 -10.69
C ASP A 18 -10.03 15.19 -10.08
N GLY A 19 -9.01 14.38 -9.80
CA GLY A 19 -9.17 13.13 -9.07
C GLY A 19 -9.58 13.36 -7.62
N VAL A 20 -9.98 12.30 -6.94
CA VAL A 20 -10.33 12.33 -5.51
C VAL A 20 -9.23 11.68 -4.70
N TRP A 21 -8.74 12.38 -3.68
CA TRP A 21 -7.87 11.79 -2.68
C TRP A 21 -8.70 11.00 -1.67
N LEU A 22 -8.28 9.78 -1.38
CA LEU A 22 -8.89 8.87 -0.43
C LEU A 22 -7.83 8.41 0.57
N ASP A 23 -8.05 8.72 1.83
CA ASP A 23 -7.19 8.34 2.95
C ASP A 23 -7.44 6.87 3.31
N LEU A 24 -6.37 6.13 3.60
CA LEU A 24 -6.43 4.70 3.93
C LEU A 24 -5.79 4.42 5.31
N PRO A 25 -6.30 3.46 6.09
CA PRO A 25 -7.48 2.62 5.78
C PRO A 25 -8.80 3.39 5.88
N THR A 26 -9.82 2.90 5.19
CA THR A 26 -11.14 3.51 5.04
C THR A 26 -12.26 2.48 4.97
N THR A 27 -13.51 2.92 5.08
CA THR A 27 -14.68 2.04 4.99
C THR A 27 -15.16 1.86 3.55
N THR A 28 -15.90 0.78 3.31
CA THR A 28 -16.55 0.52 2.01
C THR A 28 -17.45 1.68 1.59
N GLU A 29 -18.16 2.31 2.53
CA GLU A 29 -19.04 3.46 2.25
C GLU A 29 -18.25 4.66 1.73
N GLN A 30 -17.07 4.93 2.31
CA GLN A 30 -16.17 6.00 1.89
C GLN A 30 -15.55 5.71 0.51
N ILE A 31 -15.16 4.46 0.24
CA ILE A 31 -14.72 4.02 -1.10
C ILE A 31 -15.83 4.26 -2.11
N GLN A 32 -17.05 3.80 -1.83
CA GLN A 32 -18.19 3.98 -2.74
C GLN A 32 -18.53 5.46 -2.96
N ALA A 33 -18.39 6.30 -1.93
CA ALA A 33 -18.57 7.75 -2.08
C ALA A 33 -17.50 8.35 -3.00
N ALA A 34 -16.23 7.99 -2.82
CA ALA A 34 -15.12 8.47 -3.66
C ALA A 34 -15.28 8.02 -5.13
N LEU A 35 -15.66 6.76 -5.37
CA LEU A 35 -15.91 6.23 -6.72
C LEU A 35 -17.06 6.99 -7.42
N ARG A 36 -18.16 7.26 -6.71
CA ARG A 36 -19.28 8.04 -7.26
C ARG A 36 -18.86 9.46 -7.64
N GLN A 37 -17.97 10.08 -6.85
CA GLN A 37 -17.50 11.44 -7.11
C GLN A 37 -16.69 11.56 -8.42
N ILE A 38 -15.92 10.52 -8.77
CA ILE A 38 -15.21 10.44 -10.07
C ILE A 38 -16.05 9.76 -11.17
N GLY A 39 -17.34 9.53 -10.94
CA GLY A 39 -18.26 8.96 -11.91
C GLY A 39 -17.97 7.49 -12.27
N ILE A 40 -17.35 6.74 -11.35
CA ILE A 40 -17.23 5.29 -11.43
C ILE A 40 -18.49 4.68 -10.81
N SER A 41 -19.12 3.76 -11.54
CA SER A 41 -20.31 3.00 -11.12
C SER A 41 -20.13 1.52 -11.46
N SER A 42 -21.06 0.68 -10.99
CA SER A 42 -21.13 -0.75 -11.32
C SER A 42 -21.13 -1.02 -12.82
N ASP A 43 -21.66 -0.08 -13.61
CA ASP A 43 -21.82 -0.22 -15.06
C ASP A 43 -20.56 0.25 -15.81
N ASN A 44 -19.62 0.90 -15.11
CA ASN A 44 -18.38 1.43 -15.66
C ASN A 44 -17.18 1.30 -14.70
N PRO A 45 -16.82 0.08 -14.28
CA PRO A 45 -15.71 -0.12 -13.35
C PRO A 45 -14.33 0.10 -14.00
N GLN A 46 -14.22 -0.07 -15.33
CA GLN A 46 -12.94 -0.10 -16.06
C GLN A 46 -12.24 1.27 -16.20
N GLY A 47 -12.97 2.36 -15.93
CA GLY A 47 -12.40 3.70 -15.96
C GLY A 47 -11.47 4.00 -14.79
N LEU A 48 -11.56 3.25 -13.68
CA LEU A 48 -10.83 3.52 -12.45
C LEU A 48 -9.34 3.23 -12.59
N PHE A 49 -8.51 4.15 -12.10
CA PHE A 49 -7.11 3.92 -11.86
C PHE A 49 -6.61 4.81 -10.73
N ILE A 50 -5.47 4.43 -10.16
CA ILE A 50 -4.77 5.22 -9.15
C ILE A 50 -3.78 6.11 -9.88
N SER A 51 -3.89 7.42 -9.66
CA SER A 51 -3.04 8.44 -10.29
C SER A 51 -2.00 9.04 -9.35
N GLY A 52 -2.15 8.82 -8.04
CA GLY A 52 -1.33 9.44 -7.02
C GLY A 52 -1.27 8.61 -5.73
N TYR A 53 -0.20 8.80 -4.98
CA TYR A 53 0.05 8.21 -3.67
C TYR A 53 0.77 9.24 -2.81
N PHE A 54 0.32 9.39 -1.56
CA PHE A 54 0.88 10.31 -0.59
C PHE A 54 0.91 9.66 0.79
N ALA A 55 1.99 9.86 1.53
CA ALA A 55 2.10 9.44 2.92
C ALA A 55 2.92 10.47 3.69
N GLU A 56 2.45 10.84 4.88
CA GLU A 56 3.21 11.68 5.83
C GLU A 56 4.54 11.02 6.17
N GLU A 57 5.62 11.80 6.25
CA GLU A 57 6.98 11.28 6.39
C GLU A 57 7.16 10.38 7.61
N GLU A 58 6.53 10.73 8.74
CA GLU A 58 6.58 9.99 10.00
C GLU A 58 5.83 8.64 9.95
N LYS A 59 4.86 8.50 9.05
CA LYS A 59 4.03 7.29 8.89
C LYS A 59 4.41 6.47 7.66
N ARG A 60 5.33 7.00 6.84
CA ARG A 60 5.63 6.48 5.50
C ARG A 60 6.26 5.10 5.58
N PHE A 61 5.69 4.20 4.78
CA PHE A 61 6.37 2.97 4.42
C PHE A 61 7.12 3.16 3.10
N ALA A 62 8.28 2.49 2.95
CA ALA A 62 9.10 2.52 1.73
C ALA A 62 8.48 1.72 0.57
N ILE A 63 7.16 1.77 0.40
CA ILE A 63 6.42 1.10 -0.66
C ILE A 63 6.73 1.80 -1.99
N PRO A 64 7.18 1.07 -3.02
CA PRO A 64 7.48 1.67 -4.31
C PRO A 64 6.25 2.32 -4.95
N TYR A 65 6.39 3.57 -5.42
CA TYR A 65 5.30 4.35 -6.01
C TYR A 65 4.60 3.63 -7.17
N ASN A 66 5.37 3.03 -8.07
CA ASN A 66 4.87 2.25 -9.21
C ASN A 66 4.03 1.05 -8.77
N MET A 67 4.36 0.43 -7.64
CA MET A 67 3.58 -0.68 -7.08
C MET A 67 2.22 -0.19 -6.62
N VAL A 68 2.16 0.94 -5.93
CA VAL A 68 0.88 1.54 -5.51
C VAL A 68 0.00 1.87 -6.72
N LEU A 69 0.56 2.50 -7.75
CA LEU A 69 -0.22 2.85 -8.96
C LEU A 69 -0.71 1.64 -9.76
N ALA A 70 0.01 0.52 -9.70
CA ALA A 70 -0.36 -0.72 -10.38
C ALA A 70 -1.40 -1.56 -9.62
N SER A 71 -1.68 -1.22 -8.37
CA SER A 71 -2.58 -1.97 -7.47
C SER A 71 -4.01 -1.48 -7.55
N ASN A 72 -4.91 -2.12 -6.80
CA ASN A 72 -6.31 -1.71 -6.68
C ASN A 72 -6.66 -1.16 -5.29
N VAL A 73 -7.81 -0.48 -5.20
CA VAL A 73 -8.27 0.20 -3.98
C VAL A 73 -8.46 -0.78 -2.83
N ASP A 74 -9.01 -1.97 -3.09
CA ASP A 74 -9.29 -2.97 -2.07
C ASP A 74 -8.00 -3.55 -1.49
N GLU A 75 -7.02 -3.87 -2.34
CA GLU A 75 -5.69 -4.35 -1.92
C GLU A 75 -4.98 -3.32 -1.06
N LEU A 76 -5.00 -2.04 -1.46
CA LEU A 76 -4.34 -0.97 -0.71
C LEU A 76 -5.07 -0.64 0.59
N ASN A 77 -6.40 -0.72 0.60
CA ASN A 77 -7.18 -0.53 1.82
C ASN A 77 -6.94 -1.68 2.83
N PHE A 78 -6.84 -2.91 2.33
CA PHE A 78 -6.49 -4.06 3.15
C PHE A 78 -5.06 -3.96 3.68
N LEU A 79 -4.09 -3.58 2.83
CA LEU A 79 -2.72 -3.31 3.26
C LEU A 79 -2.71 -2.26 4.37
N ALA A 80 -3.36 -1.11 4.16
CA ALA A 80 -3.40 -0.05 5.16
C ALA A 80 -4.00 -0.54 6.49
N SER A 81 -5.05 -1.36 6.44
CA SER A 81 -5.65 -1.96 7.64
C SER A 81 -4.68 -2.89 8.39
N ARG A 82 -3.86 -3.67 7.67
CA ARG A 82 -2.80 -4.50 8.27
C ARG A 82 -1.68 -3.65 8.86
N LEU A 83 -1.21 -2.65 8.12
CA LEU A 83 -0.15 -1.74 8.57
C LEU A 83 -0.56 -0.92 9.80
N GLU A 84 -1.85 -0.64 9.98
CA GLU A 84 -2.39 0.05 11.16
C GLU A 84 -2.20 -0.80 12.43
N THR A 85 -2.22 -2.12 12.31
CA THR A 85 -2.07 -3.05 13.45
C THR A 85 -0.63 -3.33 13.86
N LEU A 86 0.36 -2.92 13.05
CA LEU A 86 1.77 -3.18 13.33
C LEU A 86 2.29 -2.31 14.47
N SER A 87 3.06 -2.93 15.36
CA SER A 87 3.85 -2.23 16.37
C SER A 87 4.98 -1.40 15.74
N THR A 88 5.55 -0.46 16.49
CA THR A 88 6.68 0.36 16.02
C THR A 88 7.88 -0.48 15.55
N GLY A 89 8.14 -1.62 16.19
CA GLY A 89 9.20 -2.55 15.81
C GLY A 89 8.94 -3.21 14.46
N GLU A 90 7.76 -3.82 14.29
CA GLU A 90 7.37 -4.48 13.04
C GLU A 90 7.32 -3.49 11.85
N ARG A 91 6.92 -2.24 12.10
CA ARG A 91 6.96 -1.18 11.08
C ARG A 91 8.39 -0.87 10.64
N ALA A 92 9.34 -0.82 11.58
CA ALA A 92 10.74 -0.59 11.27
C ALA A 92 11.34 -1.76 10.48
N GLU A 93 11.04 -3.00 10.87
CA GLU A 93 11.46 -4.21 10.15
C GLU A 93 10.93 -4.25 8.72
N LEU A 94 9.62 -4.00 8.55
CA LEU A 94 9.01 -3.93 7.22
C LEU A 94 9.66 -2.84 6.36
N ASN A 95 9.94 -1.67 6.95
CA ASN A 95 10.61 -0.59 6.23
C ASN A 95 12.04 -0.93 5.82
N ALA A 96 12.78 -1.65 6.67
CA ALA A 96 14.11 -2.14 6.33
C ALA A 96 14.03 -3.19 5.21
N ALA A 97 13.06 -4.11 5.27
CA ALA A 97 12.85 -5.13 4.25
C ALA A 97 12.46 -4.51 2.90
N LEU A 98 11.62 -3.48 2.87
CA LEU A 98 11.25 -2.75 1.65
C LEU A 98 12.42 -2.01 1.01
N GLN A 99 13.40 -1.57 1.81
CA GLN A 99 14.59 -0.85 1.34
C GLN A 99 15.74 -1.79 0.95
N ALA A 100 15.67 -3.07 1.32
CA ALA A 100 16.70 -4.05 1.00
C ALA A 100 16.82 -4.25 -0.53
N PRO A 101 18.01 -4.18 -1.13
CA PRO A 101 18.20 -4.36 -2.58
C PRO A 101 17.75 -5.72 -3.12
N GLN A 102 17.67 -6.73 -2.25
CA GLN A 102 17.23 -8.10 -2.56
C GLN A 102 15.85 -8.40 -1.94
N SER A 103 15.03 -7.38 -1.76
CA SER A 103 13.70 -7.56 -1.16
C SER A 103 12.81 -8.44 -2.03
N GLU A 104 12.24 -9.47 -1.41
CA GLU A 104 11.18 -10.30 -2.00
C GLU A 104 9.79 -9.62 -1.93
N LEU A 105 9.72 -8.38 -1.42
CA LEU A 105 8.48 -7.60 -1.31
C LEU A 105 8.14 -6.88 -2.63
N PHE A 106 8.02 -7.63 -3.72
CA PHE A 106 7.78 -7.11 -5.07
C PHE A 106 6.29 -6.90 -5.40
N SER A 107 5.37 -7.10 -4.46
CA SER A 107 3.93 -6.89 -4.66
C SER A 107 3.22 -6.51 -3.34
N ILE A 108 2.08 -5.81 -3.45
CA ILE A 108 1.24 -5.44 -2.30
C ILE A 108 0.82 -6.67 -1.48
N GLY A 109 0.51 -7.79 -2.13
CA GLY A 109 0.22 -9.05 -1.45
C GLY A 109 1.36 -9.51 -0.55
N ARG A 110 2.60 -9.52 -1.07
CA ARG A 110 3.78 -9.91 -0.27
C ARG A 110 4.04 -8.97 0.92
N ILE A 111 3.80 -7.67 0.76
CA ILE A 111 3.92 -6.69 1.85
C ILE A 111 2.84 -6.93 2.90
N THR A 112 1.62 -7.20 2.46
CA THR A 112 0.47 -7.51 3.33
C THR A 112 0.71 -8.77 4.15
N ASP A 113 1.30 -9.79 3.53
CA ASP A 113 1.57 -11.08 4.16
C ASP A 113 2.82 -11.07 5.04
N PHE A 114 3.62 -10.00 5.04
CA PHE A 114 4.87 -9.90 5.82
C PHE A 114 4.69 -10.23 7.31
N PRO A 115 3.68 -9.68 8.03
CA PRO A 115 3.49 -9.94 9.46
C PRO A 115 3.10 -11.39 9.78
N GLU A 116 2.57 -12.13 8.79
CA GLU A 116 2.22 -13.55 8.94
C GLU A 116 3.35 -14.46 8.45
N ASN A 117 4.39 -13.91 7.81
CA ASN A 117 5.55 -14.63 7.29
C ASN A 117 6.87 -14.21 7.95
N VAL A 118 6.84 -13.53 9.10
CA VAL A 118 8.06 -13.10 9.82
C VAL A 118 8.94 -14.30 10.16
N ASP A 119 8.34 -15.48 10.41
CA ASP A 119 9.06 -16.74 10.65
C ASP A 119 9.90 -17.22 9.44
N TYR A 120 9.63 -16.72 8.22
CA TYR A 120 10.42 -17.00 7.01
C TYR A 120 11.54 -15.98 6.79
N TYR A 121 11.47 -14.81 7.40
CA TYR A 121 12.54 -13.82 7.37
C TYR A 121 13.40 -14.00 8.61
N VAL A 122 14.28 -15.01 8.59
CA VAL A 122 15.25 -15.21 9.67
C VAL A 122 16.14 -13.97 9.74
N HIS A 123 15.88 -13.12 10.75
CA HIS A 123 16.85 -12.15 11.19
C HIS A 123 18.02 -12.96 11.76
N LEU A 124 19.13 -13.04 11.02
CA LEU A 124 20.39 -13.61 11.49
C LEU A 124 21.23 -12.44 12.03
N PRO A 125 21.13 -12.10 13.33
CA PRO A 125 21.86 -10.96 13.90
C PRO A 125 23.39 -11.10 13.82
N ASP A 126 23.93 -12.28 13.44
CA ASP A 126 25.36 -12.58 13.46
C ASP A 126 25.97 -13.02 12.12
N VAL A 127 25.29 -12.86 10.97
CA VAL A 127 25.87 -13.25 9.66
C VAL A 127 26.54 -12.06 8.97
N HIS A 128 27.87 -12.08 8.98
CA HIS A 128 28.74 -11.10 8.30
C HIS A 128 29.16 -11.48 6.86
N GLY A 129 28.52 -12.47 6.23
CA GLY A 129 28.73 -12.73 4.80
C GLY A 129 28.45 -14.18 4.34
N PRO A 130 28.42 -14.41 3.02
CA PRO A 130 27.99 -15.67 2.39
C PRO A 130 29.01 -16.82 2.50
N ALA A 131 30.01 -16.75 3.38
CA ALA A 131 31.14 -17.66 3.39
C ALA A 131 30.99 -18.89 4.33
N GLN A 132 29.82 -19.14 4.91
CA GLN A 132 29.65 -20.20 5.93
C GLN A 132 28.35 -21.00 5.80
N LEU A 133 27.94 -21.35 4.57
CA LEU A 133 26.99 -22.44 4.33
C LEU A 133 27.74 -23.72 3.96
#